data_AF-A0A813E2B2-F1
#
_entry.id   AF-A0A813E2B2-F1
#
_cell.length_a   1.000
_cell.length_b   1.000
_cell.length_c   1.000
_cell.angle_alpha   90.00
_cell.angle_beta   90.00
_cell.angle_gamma   90.00
#
_symmetry.space_group_name_H-M   'P 1'
#
loop_
_entity.id
_entity.type
_entity.pdbx_description
1 polymer ?
#
loop_
_entity_poly.entity_id
_entity_poly.type
_entity_poly.pdbx_seq_one_letter_code
_entity_poly.pdbx_strand_id
1 'polypeptide(L)'
;MEARSIHVFAALSGQYLCTVEAGCNATLQEVKAAAAKLLALPLPELRWVTQEFPPPSDEESSLPSSLSLIRLDPERLAALDFTASGGSLSEVDEELRGDRDVALSAVSANGFELRFAAPALRAERQVVMAAIQETGLALRYAAEELRSDCEVVLAAVRENGSALRFAGEGPRSDREVVLAAVAQCGTALPLASEELRADREVVLSAVSECGLALRTASEELRADRAVVMAAITEDGLALNFASGALRGDREVVRLAVRQNDAALAFASPALLEDPEFASVVARLRDDLDSSISSSASGESLVTCDGS
;
A
#
# COMPACT_ATOMS: atom_id res chain seq x y z
N MET A 1 51.91 -30.76 16.69
CA MET A 1 50.63 -30.08 16.50
C MET A 1 50.29 -30.23 15.03
N GLU A 2 49.37 -31.10 14.69
CA GLU A 2 49.05 -31.42 13.29
C GLU A 2 48.19 -30.29 12.71
N ALA A 3 48.74 -29.56 11.74
CA ALA A 3 47.97 -28.64 10.92
C ALA A 3 47.03 -29.47 10.03
N ARG A 4 45.76 -29.06 9.94
CA ARG A 4 44.79 -29.71 9.05
C ARG A 4 44.78 -28.95 7.72
N SER A 5 44.91 -29.69 6.62
CA SER A 5 44.76 -29.14 5.28
C SER A 5 43.30 -29.23 4.86
N ILE A 6 42.68 -28.08 4.56
CA ILE A 6 41.30 -28.01 4.09
C ILE A 6 41.32 -27.63 2.63
N HIS A 7 40.70 -28.47 1.79
CA HIS A 7 40.65 -28.25 0.35
C HIS A 7 39.40 -27.47 -0.04
N VAL A 8 39.59 -26.40 -0.82
CA VAL A 8 38.50 -25.56 -1.34
C VAL A 8 38.27 -25.88 -2.81
N PHE A 9 37.03 -26.15 -3.17
CA PHE A 9 36.60 -26.48 -4.52
C PHE A 9 35.57 -25.46 -5.01
N ALA A 10 35.49 -25.22 -6.32
CA ALA A 10 34.39 -24.48 -6.93
C ALA A 10 33.14 -25.37 -6.91
N ALA A 11 32.05 -24.88 -6.31
CA ALA A 11 30.86 -25.70 -6.06
C ALA A 11 30.17 -26.19 -7.35
N LEU A 12 30.20 -25.40 -8.43
CA LEU A 12 29.54 -25.73 -9.69
C LEU A 12 30.36 -26.63 -10.60
N SER A 13 31.68 -26.46 -10.63
CA SER A 13 32.57 -27.23 -11.52
C SER A 13 33.32 -28.37 -10.83
N GLY A 14 33.31 -28.42 -9.49
CA GLY A 14 34.13 -29.33 -8.70
C GLY A 14 35.64 -29.05 -8.82
N GLN A 15 36.02 -27.94 -9.47
CA GLN A 15 37.43 -27.61 -9.70
C GLN A 15 38.12 -27.27 -8.39
N TYR A 16 39.31 -27.84 -8.16
CA TYR A 16 40.15 -27.45 -7.04
C TYR A 16 40.61 -25.99 -7.17
N LEU A 17 40.41 -25.20 -6.11
CA LEU A 17 40.74 -23.78 -6.08
C LEU A 17 42.01 -23.52 -5.25
N CYS A 18 42.02 -23.93 -3.98
CA CYS A 18 43.17 -23.74 -3.09
C CYS A 18 43.12 -24.71 -1.90
N THR A 19 44.23 -24.79 -1.15
CA THR A 19 44.28 -25.45 0.16
C THR A 19 44.55 -24.40 1.23
N VAL A 20 43.79 -24.44 2.32
CA VAL A 20 44.03 -23.64 3.51
C VAL A 20 44.61 -24.54 4.60
N GLU A 21 45.75 -24.14 5.15
CA GLU A 21 46.31 -24.80 6.34
C GLU A 21 45.71 -24.17 7.59
N ALA A 22 44.94 -24.98 8.33
CA ALA A 22 44.25 -24.57 9.54
C ALA A 22 44.95 -25.15 10.78
N GLY A 23 45.23 -24.29 11.76
CA GLY A 23 45.73 -24.72 13.07
C GLY A 23 44.69 -25.51 13.86
N CYS A 24 45.10 -26.21 14.91
CA CYS A 24 44.22 -27.06 15.73
C CYS A 24 43.08 -26.32 16.45
N ASN A 25 43.16 -24.99 16.55
CA ASN A 25 42.13 -24.13 17.14
C ASN A 25 41.50 -23.17 16.11
N ALA A 26 41.78 -23.35 14.81
CA ALA A 26 41.26 -22.44 13.80
C ALA A 26 39.74 -22.60 13.66
N THR A 27 39.04 -21.48 13.53
CA THR A 27 37.58 -21.49 13.33
C THR A 27 37.24 -21.60 11.85
N LEU A 28 36.01 -22.02 11.55
CA LEU A 28 35.53 -22.06 10.17
C LEU A 28 35.56 -20.67 9.51
N GLN A 29 35.29 -19.59 10.27
CA GLN A 29 35.40 -18.22 9.79
C GLN A 29 36.84 -17.83 9.39
N GLU A 30 37.85 -18.23 10.17
CA GLU A 30 39.25 -17.98 9.84
C GLU A 30 39.68 -18.73 8.58
N VAL A 31 39.21 -19.97 8.40
CA VAL A 31 39.47 -20.76 7.18
C VAL A 31 38.82 -20.10 5.96
N LYS A 32 37.56 -19.66 6.07
CA LYS A 32 36.85 -18.90 5.02
C LYS A 32 37.61 -17.60 4.67
N ALA A 33 38.07 -16.85 5.67
CA ALA A 33 38.84 -15.61 5.48
C ALA A 33 40.20 -15.86 4.83
N ALA A 34 40.92 -16.91 5.23
CA ALA A 34 42.20 -17.29 4.64
C ALA A 34 42.04 -17.76 3.18
N ALA A 35 41.02 -18.57 2.90
CA ALA A 35 40.69 -18.99 1.53
C ALA A 35 40.35 -17.78 0.64
N ALA A 36 39.51 -16.86 1.14
CA ALA A 36 39.15 -15.64 0.41
C ALA A 36 40.38 -14.78 0.09
N LYS A 37 41.28 -14.62 1.06
CA LYS A 37 42.54 -13.89 0.88
C LYS A 37 43.47 -14.56 -0.14
N LEU A 38 43.60 -15.88 -0.12
CA LEU A 38 44.41 -16.64 -1.09
C LEU A 38 43.87 -16.51 -2.50
N LEU A 39 42.55 -16.48 -2.65
CA LEU A 39 41.87 -16.34 -3.94
C LEU A 39 41.77 -14.86 -4.40
N ALA A 40 42.18 -13.91 -3.56
CA ALA A 40 42.01 -12.47 -3.78
C ALA A 40 40.54 -12.07 -4.06
N LEU A 41 39.60 -12.75 -3.39
CA LEU A 41 38.16 -12.50 -3.53
C LEU A 41 37.61 -11.85 -2.25
N PRO A 42 36.75 -10.83 -2.36
CA PRO A 42 36.14 -10.21 -1.19
C PRO A 42 35.09 -11.16 -0.58
N LEU A 43 35.09 -11.26 0.74
CA LEU A 43 34.20 -12.18 1.49
C LEU A 43 32.69 -12.06 1.15
N PRO A 44 32.11 -10.88 0.84
CA PRO A 44 30.69 -10.76 0.48
C PRO A 44 30.31 -11.55 -0.77
N GLU A 45 31.24 -11.70 -1.73
CA GLU A 45 31.07 -12.41 -3.00
C GLU A 45 31.02 -13.94 -2.84
N LEU A 46 31.28 -14.44 -1.63
CA LEU A 46 31.53 -15.85 -1.39
C LEU A 46 30.38 -16.47 -0.60
N ARG A 47 29.87 -17.60 -1.11
CA ARG A 47 29.02 -18.51 -0.35
C ARG A 47 29.72 -19.85 -0.23
N TRP A 48 29.77 -20.35 1.00
CA TRP A 48 30.49 -21.56 1.36
C TRP A 48 29.47 -22.67 1.63
N VAL A 49 29.71 -23.83 1.02
CA VAL A 49 28.87 -25.03 1.17
C VAL A 49 29.76 -26.18 1.65
N THR A 50 29.30 -26.88 2.68
CA THR A 50 29.92 -28.10 3.20
C THR A 50 29.14 -29.32 2.73
N GLN A 51 29.81 -30.44 2.49
CA GLN A 51 29.13 -31.71 2.16
C GLN A 51 28.70 -32.49 3.42
N GLU A 52 29.06 -32.01 4.61
CA GLU A 52 28.73 -32.62 5.89
C GLU A 52 27.31 -32.25 6.32
N PHE A 53 26.52 -33.24 6.76
CA PHE A 53 25.16 -33.06 7.28
C PHE A 53 25.04 -33.66 8.69
N PRO A 54 24.52 -32.90 9.69
CA PRO A 54 24.10 -31.50 9.61
C PRO A 54 25.28 -30.56 9.33
N PRO A 55 25.05 -29.40 8.69
CA PRO A 55 26.13 -28.44 8.43
C PRO A 55 26.75 -28.01 9.76
N PRO A 56 28.09 -28.01 9.88
CA PRO A 56 28.75 -27.62 11.12
C PRO A 56 28.41 -26.17 11.43
N SER A 57 28.05 -25.88 12.68
CA SER A 57 27.83 -24.50 13.12
C SER A 57 29.14 -23.70 13.03
N ASP A 58 29.07 -22.40 12.77
CA ASP A 58 30.28 -21.55 12.63
C ASP A 58 31.16 -21.53 13.90
N GLU A 59 30.61 -21.98 15.04
CA GLU A 59 31.29 -22.08 16.35
C GLU A 59 31.85 -23.47 16.66
N GLU A 60 31.61 -24.49 15.83
CA GLU A 60 32.14 -25.84 16.04
C GLU A 60 33.64 -25.92 15.74
N SER A 61 34.39 -26.53 16.66
CA SER A 61 35.83 -26.82 16.52
C SER A 61 36.14 -27.91 15.48
N SER A 62 35.09 -28.43 14.83
CA SER A 62 35.11 -29.50 13.84
C SER A 62 35.18 -28.90 12.44
N LEU A 63 36.41 -28.66 11.95
CA LEU A 63 36.61 -28.18 10.58
C LEU A 63 36.34 -29.31 9.56
N PRO A 64 35.58 -29.03 8.48
CA PRO A 64 35.28 -30.01 7.45
C PRO A 64 36.53 -30.35 6.63
N SER A 65 36.52 -31.54 6.02
CA SER A 65 37.63 -32.01 5.18
C SER A 65 37.74 -31.23 3.85
N SER A 66 36.61 -30.70 3.37
CA SER A 66 36.52 -29.94 2.13
C SER A 66 35.44 -28.87 2.19
N LEU A 67 35.71 -27.72 1.57
CA LEU A 67 34.77 -26.62 1.40
C LEU A 67 34.47 -26.41 -0.09
N SER A 68 33.20 -26.17 -0.41
CA SER A 68 32.79 -25.74 -1.76
C SER A 68 32.47 -24.25 -1.76
N LEU A 69 32.95 -23.54 -2.76
CA LEU A 69 32.84 -22.10 -2.93
C LEU A 69 31.94 -21.77 -4.13
N ILE A 70 30.94 -20.94 -3.89
CA ILE A 70 30.15 -20.29 -4.93
C ILE A 70 30.57 -18.82 -4.96
N ARG A 71 31.03 -18.36 -6.13
CA ARG A 71 31.28 -16.95 -6.39
C ARG A 71 30.00 -16.32 -6.94
N LEU A 72 29.52 -15.29 -6.29
CA LEU A 72 28.45 -14.44 -6.78
C LEU A 72 29.02 -13.39 -7.74
N ASP A 73 28.23 -12.99 -8.73
CA ASP A 73 28.57 -11.91 -9.65
C ASP A 73 28.74 -10.59 -8.87
N PRO A 74 29.90 -9.90 -8.96
CA PRO A 74 30.14 -8.65 -8.26
C PRO A 74 29.17 -7.54 -8.68
N GLU A 75 28.74 -7.50 -9.95
CA GLU A 75 27.80 -6.47 -10.43
C GLU A 75 26.42 -6.67 -9.80
N ARG A 76 26.00 -7.93 -9.67
CA ARG A 76 24.76 -8.29 -8.96
C ARG A 76 24.81 -7.90 -7.49
N LEU A 77 25.94 -8.14 -6.80
CA LEU A 77 26.09 -7.76 -5.39
C LEU A 77 26.12 -6.26 -5.20
N ALA A 78 26.82 -5.53 -6.08
CA ALA A 78 26.80 -4.08 -6.07
C ALA A 78 25.38 -3.54 -6.29
N ALA A 79 24.60 -4.12 -7.20
CA ALA A 79 23.20 -3.77 -7.42
C ALA A 79 22.32 -4.09 -6.19
N LEU A 80 22.55 -5.22 -5.51
CA LEU A 80 21.86 -5.57 -4.27
C LEU A 80 22.15 -4.57 -3.15
N ASP A 81 23.43 -4.24 -2.91
CA ASP A 81 23.82 -3.27 -1.88
C ASP A 81 23.32 -1.85 -2.22
N PHE A 82 23.34 -1.48 -3.50
CA PHE A 82 22.82 -0.21 -3.99
C PHE A 82 21.30 -0.09 -3.80
N THR A 83 20.53 -1.10 -4.20
CA THR A 83 19.08 -1.10 -4.00
C THR A 83 18.70 -1.20 -2.53
N ALA A 84 19.47 -1.96 -1.72
CA ALA A 84 19.27 -2.06 -0.28
C ALA A 84 19.54 -0.73 0.46
N SER A 85 20.39 0.15 -0.10
CA SER A 85 20.65 1.49 0.42
C SER A 85 19.68 2.56 -0.13
N GLY A 86 18.63 2.16 -0.84
CA GLY A 86 17.60 3.06 -1.38
C GLY A 86 17.88 3.55 -2.80
N GLY A 87 18.85 2.96 -3.50
CA GLY A 87 19.13 3.23 -4.91
C GLY A 87 17.97 2.81 -5.83
N SER A 88 17.76 3.57 -6.92
CA SER A 88 16.69 3.29 -7.88
C SER A 88 17.06 2.20 -8.89
N LEU A 89 16.11 1.31 -9.19
CA LEU A 89 16.26 0.28 -10.24
C LEU A 89 16.54 0.85 -11.62
N SER A 90 16.17 2.10 -11.88
CA SER A 90 16.45 2.76 -13.16
C SER A 90 17.93 3.00 -13.42
N GLU A 91 18.75 3.03 -12.37
CA GLU A 91 20.20 3.24 -12.45
C GLU A 91 20.98 1.91 -12.53
N VAL A 92 20.30 0.79 -12.24
CA VAL A 92 20.83 -0.55 -12.39
C VAL A 92 20.78 -0.98 -13.86
N ASP A 93 21.78 -1.77 -14.27
CA ASP A 93 21.87 -2.36 -15.62
C ASP A 93 20.60 -3.15 -16.00
N GLU A 94 20.21 -3.10 -17.27
CA GLU A 94 18.95 -3.70 -17.73
C GLU A 94 18.89 -5.22 -17.50
N GLU A 95 20.01 -5.94 -17.58
CA GLU A 95 20.04 -7.38 -17.32
C GLU A 95 19.72 -7.67 -15.85
N LEU A 96 20.23 -6.83 -14.93
CA LEU A 96 20.03 -6.95 -13.49
C LEU A 96 18.66 -6.45 -13.01
N ARG A 97 17.94 -5.64 -13.80
CA ARG A 97 16.52 -5.30 -13.52
C ARG A 97 15.59 -6.52 -13.65
N GLY A 98 16.07 -7.60 -14.26
CA GLY A 98 15.41 -8.91 -14.30
C GLY A 98 15.82 -9.82 -13.13
N ASP A 99 16.80 -9.45 -12.32
CA ASP A 99 17.16 -10.21 -11.14
C ASP A 99 16.11 -10.02 -10.04
N ARG A 100 15.54 -11.13 -9.61
CA ARG A 100 14.46 -11.16 -8.63
C ARG A 100 14.86 -10.58 -7.28
N ASP A 101 16.07 -10.85 -6.80
CA ASP A 101 16.49 -10.39 -5.47
C ASP A 101 16.82 -8.89 -5.49
N VAL A 102 17.44 -8.41 -6.57
CA VAL A 102 17.68 -6.97 -6.80
C VAL A 102 16.36 -6.22 -6.86
N ALA A 103 15.39 -6.75 -7.61
CA ALA A 103 14.06 -6.15 -7.70
C ALA A 103 13.33 -6.17 -6.35
N LEU A 104 13.36 -7.29 -5.61
CA LEU A 104 12.76 -7.40 -4.27
C LEU A 104 13.36 -6.40 -3.29
N SER A 105 14.69 -6.27 -3.28
CA SER A 105 15.40 -5.30 -2.45
C SER A 105 14.91 -3.87 -2.73
N ALA A 106 14.84 -3.49 -4.01
CA ALA A 106 14.39 -2.16 -4.41
C ALA A 106 12.91 -1.90 -4.10
N VAL A 107 12.00 -2.81 -4.45
CA VAL A 107 10.56 -2.59 -4.21
C VAL A 107 10.19 -2.62 -2.73
N SER A 108 10.98 -3.32 -1.90
CA SER A 108 10.80 -3.30 -0.45
C SER A 108 11.23 -1.97 0.17
N ALA A 109 12.15 -1.24 -0.47
CA ALA A 109 12.56 0.11 -0.05
C ALA A 109 11.62 1.19 -0.59
N ASN A 110 11.07 1.01 -1.80
CA ASN A 110 10.12 1.90 -2.45
C ASN A 110 9.30 1.13 -3.49
N GLY A 111 8.02 0.88 -3.22
CA GLY A 111 7.16 0.06 -4.07
C GLY A 111 6.96 0.63 -5.48
N PHE A 112 7.20 1.93 -5.71
CA PHE A 112 7.16 2.51 -7.04
C PHE A 112 8.33 2.10 -7.95
N GLU A 113 9.38 1.46 -7.41
CA GLU A 113 10.49 0.92 -8.19
C GLU A 113 10.05 -0.25 -9.10
N LEU A 114 8.90 -0.86 -8.81
CA LEU A 114 8.29 -1.90 -9.65
C LEU A 114 8.12 -1.46 -11.12
N ARG A 115 8.00 -0.14 -11.37
CA ARG A 115 7.91 0.42 -12.73
C ARG A 115 9.13 0.14 -13.60
N PHE A 116 10.31 -0.03 -12.99
CA PHE A 116 11.59 -0.26 -13.68
C PHE A 116 11.96 -1.73 -13.76
N ALA A 117 11.30 -2.60 -12.98
CA ALA A 117 11.53 -4.03 -13.04
C ALA A 117 11.20 -4.61 -14.43
N ALA A 118 11.88 -5.70 -14.79
CA ALA A 118 11.59 -6.42 -16.03
C ALA A 118 10.12 -6.86 -16.10
N PRO A 119 9.50 -6.95 -17.29
CA PRO A 119 8.10 -7.35 -17.43
C PRO A 119 7.76 -8.68 -16.74
N ALA A 120 8.68 -9.65 -16.75
CA ALA A 120 8.50 -10.93 -16.07
C ALA A 120 8.31 -10.77 -14.55
N LEU A 121 9.07 -9.87 -13.92
CA LEU A 121 8.96 -9.60 -12.48
C LEU A 121 7.72 -8.79 -12.13
N ARG A 122 7.23 -7.94 -13.04
CA ARG A 122 5.93 -7.26 -12.89
C ARG A 122 4.75 -8.23 -12.95
N ALA A 123 4.93 -9.42 -13.50
CA ALA A 123 3.97 -10.52 -13.46
C ALA A 123 4.24 -11.51 -12.31
N GLU A 124 5.32 -11.33 -11.56
CA GLU A 124 5.66 -12.21 -10.44
C GLU A 124 4.93 -11.75 -9.18
N ARG A 125 4.00 -12.59 -8.70
CA ARG A 125 3.15 -12.29 -7.55
C ARG A 125 3.95 -11.85 -6.31
N GLN A 126 5.05 -12.51 -5.99
CA GLN A 126 5.81 -12.19 -4.77
C GLN A 126 6.46 -10.80 -4.83
N VAL A 127 7.03 -10.43 -5.99
CA VAL A 127 7.63 -9.11 -6.21
C VAL A 127 6.57 -8.03 -6.15
N VAL A 128 5.43 -8.24 -6.81
CA VAL A 128 4.31 -7.28 -6.80
C VAL A 128 3.71 -7.13 -5.41
N MET A 129 3.53 -8.21 -4.65
CA MET A 129 3.01 -8.15 -3.29
C MET A 129 3.97 -7.42 -2.34
N ALA A 130 5.29 -7.58 -2.49
CA ALA A 130 6.26 -6.82 -1.72
C ALA A 130 6.16 -5.32 -2.02
N ALA A 131 6.03 -4.94 -3.31
CA ALA A 131 5.81 -3.55 -3.70
C ALA A 131 4.51 -2.96 -3.14
N ILE A 132 3.42 -3.75 -3.15
CA ILE A 132 2.10 -3.37 -2.62
C ILE A 132 2.14 -3.16 -1.10
N GLN A 133 2.88 -3.98 -0.37
CA GLN A 133 3.02 -3.85 1.08
C GLN A 133 3.70 -2.53 1.49
N GLU A 134 4.59 -2.00 0.64
CA GLU A 134 5.18 -0.68 0.83
C GLU A 134 4.22 0.43 0.38
N THR A 135 3.65 0.31 -0.82
CA THR A 135 2.62 1.22 -1.32
C THR A 135 1.62 0.50 -2.24
N GLY A 136 0.35 0.48 -1.88
CA GLY A 136 -0.75 -0.14 -2.62
C GLY A 136 -0.95 0.50 -4.00
N LEU A 137 -0.49 1.73 -4.20
CA LEU A 137 -0.48 2.38 -5.51
C LEU A 137 0.52 1.74 -6.49
N ALA A 138 1.45 0.90 -6.02
CA ALA A 138 2.37 0.13 -6.86
C ALA A 138 1.63 -0.83 -7.81
N LEU A 139 0.38 -1.20 -7.49
CA LEU A 139 -0.50 -2.02 -8.34
C LEU A 139 -0.56 -1.52 -9.79
N ARG A 140 -0.42 -0.21 -10.03
CA ARG A 140 -0.40 0.38 -11.37
C ARG A 140 0.68 -0.16 -12.30
N TYR A 141 1.76 -0.70 -11.76
CA TYR A 141 2.92 -1.21 -12.50
C TYR A 141 2.93 -2.74 -12.61
N ALA A 142 2.02 -3.42 -11.89
CA ALA A 142 1.84 -4.86 -12.02
C ALA A 142 1.33 -5.23 -13.42
N ALA A 143 1.62 -6.45 -13.84
CA ALA A 143 1.07 -7.02 -15.06
C ALA A 143 -0.46 -7.13 -14.99
N GLU A 144 -1.10 -7.17 -16.16
CA GLU A 144 -2.56 -7.12 -16.26
C GLU A 144 -3.26 -8.28 -15.55
N GLU A 145 -2.64 -9.45 -15.58
CA GLU A 145 -3.10 -10.67 -14.91
C GLU A 145 -3.21 -10.45 -13.40
N LEU A 146 -2.20 -9.81 -12.78
CA LEU A 146 -2.19 -9.53 -11.35
C LEU A 146 -3.09 -8.35 -10.96
N ARG A 147 -3.29 -7.38 -11.86
CA ARG A 147 -4.30 -6.31 -11.64
C ARG A 147 -5.73 -6.84 -11.74
N SER A 148 -5.92 -8.03 -12.30
CA SER A 148 -7.21 -8.70 -12.41
C SER A 148 -7.41 -9.78 -11.34
N ASP A 149 -6.37 -10.07 -10.55
CA ASP A 149 -6.43 -11.00 -9.43
C ASP A 149 -7.04 -10.32 -8.19
N CYS A 150 -8.20 -10.80 -7.74
CA CYS A 150 -8.91 -10.20 -6.62
C CYS A 150 -8.07 -10.18 -5.33
N GLU A 151 -7.23 -11.19 -5.07
CA GLU A 151 -6.44 -11.24 -3.83
C GLU A 151 -5.33 -10.19 -3.83
N VAL A 152 -4.67 -10.00 -4.99
CA VAL A 152 -3.61 -8.98 -5.15
C VAL A 152 -4.22 -7.59 -5.04
N VAL A 153 -5.32 -7.35 -5.74
CA VAL A 153 -6.01 -6.06 -5.67
C VAL A 153 -6.55 -5.80 -4.27
N LEU A 154 -7.11 -6.81 -3.61
CA LEU A 154 -7.61 -6.69 -2.23
C LEU A 154 -6.49 -6.26 -1.27
N ALA A 155 -5.28 -6.81 -1.42
CA ALA A 155 -4.13 -6.38 -0.64
C ALA A 155 -3.76 -4.92 -0.92
N ALA A 156 -3.77 -4.51 -2.19
CA ALA A 156 -3.49 -3.12 -2.58
C ALA A 156 -4.52 -2.12 -2.07
N VAL A 157 -5.81 -2.44 -2.15
CA VAL A 157 -6.87 -1.54 -1.65
C VAL A 157 -6.88 -1.47 -0.14
N ARG A 158 -6.50 -2.54 0.57
CA ARG A 158 -6.37 -2.55 2.04
C ARG A 158 -5.23 -1.64 2.54
N GLU A 159 -4.19 -1.46 1.75
CA GLU A 159 -3.16 -0.46 2.03
C GLU A 159 -3.63 0.95 1.63
N ASN A 160 -4.23 1.09 0.45
CA ASN A 160 -4.74 2.37 -0.04
C ASN A 160 -5.95 2.19 -0.94
N GLY A 161 -7.13 2.63 -0.46
CA GLY A 161 -8.39 2.51 -1.20
C GLY A 161 -8.38 3.12 -2.62
N SER A 162 -7.50 4.09 -2.89
CA SER A 162 -7.34 4.64 -4.25
C SER A 162 -6.70 3.67 -5.25
N ALA A 163 -6.10 2.57 -4.80
CA ALA A 163 -5.49 1.55 -5.66
C ALA A 163 -6.51 0.87 -6.59
N LEU A 164 -7.80 0.88 -6.23
CA LEU A 164 -8.88 0.30 -7.04
C LEU A 164 -8.91 0.87 -8.48
N ARG A 165 -8.44 2.11 -8.68
CA ARG A 165 -8.37 2.74 -10.01
C ARG A 165 -7.43 2.02 -10.99
N PHE A 166 -6.52 1.21 -10.47
CA PHE A 166 -5.55 0.43 -11.26
C PHE A 166 -5.95 -1.04 -11.41
N ALA A 167 -7.00 -1.48 -10.70
CA ALA A 167 -7.54 -2.82 -10.85
C ALA A 167 -8.19 -3.01 -12.22
N GLY A 168 -8.21 -4.26 -12.69
CA GLY A 168 -9.00 -4.70 -13.85
C GLY A 168 -10.51 -4.73 -13.55
N GLU A 169 -11.31 -5.11 -14.55
CA GLU A 169 -12.78 -5.10 -14.44
C GLU A 169 -13.32 -6.10 -13.42
N GLY A 170 -12.68 -7.28 -13.31
CA GLY A 170 -13.09 -8.33 -12.36
C GLY A 170 -13.10 -7.84 -10.91
N PRO A 171 -11.97 -7.38 -10.34
CA PRO A 171 -11.92 -6.88 -8.97
C PRO A 171 -12.78 -5.63 -8.71
N ARG A 172 -13.10 -4.82 -9.73
CA ARG A 172 -14.06 -3.69 -9.60
C ARG A 172 -15.52 -4.12 -9.50
N SER A 173 -15.81 -5.37 -9.86
CA SER A 173 -17.11 -6.01 -9.69
C SER A 173 -17.11 -6.97 -8.49
N ASP A 174 -15.95 -7.16 -7.85
CA ASP A 174 -15.84 -7.96 -6.64
C ASP A 174 -16.28 -7.13 -5.43
N ARG A 175 -17.28 -7.65 -4.72
CA ARG A 175 -17.91 -6.96 -3.61
C ARG A 175 -16.94 -6.74 -2.44
N GLU A 176 -16.08 -7.70 -2.12
CA GLU A 176 -15.15 -7.58 -0.99
C GLU A 176 -14.08 -6.53 -1.29
N VAL A 177 -13.51 -6.57 -2.49
CA VAL A 177 -12.51 -5.59 -2.95
C VAL A 177 -13.07 -4.17 -2.93
N VAL A 178 -14.25 -3.97 -3.50
CA VAL A 178 -14.88 -2.64 -3.56
C VAL A 178 -15.24 -2.15 -2.17
N LEU A 179 -15.81 -3.00 -1.31
CA LEU A 179 -16.16 -2.63 0.06
C LEU A 179 -14.91 -2.17 0.84
N ALA A 180 -13.80 -2.91 0.72
CA ALA A 180 -12.53 -2.54 1.35
C ALA A 180 -11.96 -1.20 0.82
N ALA A 181 -12.15 -0.92 -0.48
CA ALA A 181 -11.71 0.33 -1.09
C ALA A 181 -12.55 1.54 -0.64
N VAL A 182 -13.88 1.42 -0.67
CA VAL A 182 -14.78 2.53 -0.30
C VAL A 182 -14.75 2.84 1.20
N ALA A 183 -14.48 1.85 2.04
CA ALA A 183 -14.32 2.02 3.48
C ALA A 183 -13.08 2.85 3.87
N GLN A 184 -12.10 3.01 2.98
CA GLN A 184 -10.95 3.89 3.19
C GLN A 184 -11.02 5.17 2.35
N CYS A 185 -11.74 5.12 1.24
CA CYS A 185 -11.84 6.22 0.30
C CYS A 185 -13.21 6.18 -0.38
N GLY A 186 -14.20 6.88 0.17
CA GLY A 186 -15.55 6.95 -0.41
C GLY A 186 -15.58 7.41 -1.87
N THR A 187 -14.55 8.14 -2.32
CA THR A 187 -14.39 8.54 -3.73
C THR A 187 -14.01 7.39 -4.68
N ALA A 188 -13.82 6.17 -4.18
CA ALA A 188 -13.57 4.96 -4.97
C ALA A 188 -14.86 4.34 -5.54
N LEU A 189 -16.04 4.67 -5.00
CA LEU A 189 -17.34 4.16 -5.48
C LEU A 189 -17.58 4.31 -6.99
N PRO A 190 -17.18 5.41 -7.68
CA PRO A 190 -17.34 5.55 -9.12
C PRO A 190 -16.56 4.51 -9.94
N LEU A 191 -15.56 3.86 -9.34
CA LEU A 191 -14.74 2.83 -9.99
C LEU A 191 -15.38 1.45 -9.92
N ALA A 192 -16.38 1.27 -9.06
CA ALA A 192 -17.10 0.01 -8.92
C ALA A 192 -18.06 -0.24 -10.09
N SER A 193 -18.42 -1.50 -10.29
CA SER A 193 -19.44 -1.89 -11.26
C SER A 193 -20.79 -1.22 -10.97
N GLU A 194 -21.65 -1.11 -11.98
CA GLU A 194 -23.00 -0.55 -11.82
C GLU A 194 -23.81 -1.29 -10.77
N GLU A 195 -23.66 -2.61 -10.70
CA GLU A 195 -24.32 -3.49 -9.74
C GLU A 195 -23.93 -3.12 -8.30
N LEU A 196 -22.63 -2.88 -8.05
CA LEU A 196 -22.14 -2.49 -6.73
C LEU A 196 -22.45 -1.04 -6.38
N ARG A 197 -22.63 -0.16 -7.37
CA ARG A 197 -23.16 1.20 -7.16
C ARG A 197 -24.66 1.21 -6.82
N ALA A 198 -25.34 0.08 -7.01
CA ALA A 198 -26.71 -0.18 -6.54
C ALA A 198 -26.75 -1.05 -5.27
N ASP A 199 -25.61 -1.55 -4.78
CA ASP A 199 -25.55 -2.26 -3.50
C ASP A 199 -25.63 -1.25 -2.36
N ARG A 200 -26.70 -1.35 -1.58
CA ARG A 200 -26.99 -0.45 -0.47
C ARG A 200 -25.90 -0.43 0.60
N GLU A 201 -25.28 -1.56 0.90
CA GLU A 201 -24.23 -1.64 1.93
C GLU A 201 -22.94 -0.98 1.45
N VAL A 202 -22.55 -1.25 0.19
CA VAL A 202 -21.37 -0.63 -0.43
C VAL A 202 -21.53 0.89 -0.49
N VAL A 203 -22.70 1.38 -0.93
CA VAL A 203 -22.97 2.81 -1.00
C VAL A 203 -23.02 3.44 0.38
N LEU A 204 -23.63 2.79 1.38
CA LEU A 204 -23.63 3.29 2.76
C LEU A 204 -22.21 3.44 3.31
N SER A 205 -21.34 2.46 3.06
CA SER A 205 -19.93 2.54 3.46
C SER A 205 -19.17 3.65 2.72
N ALA A 206 -19.52 3.93 1.47
CA ALA A 206 -18.88 5.00 0.71
C ALA A 206 -19.32 6.39 1.18
N VAL A 207 -20.62 6.58 1.46
CA VAL A 207 -21.15 7.89 1.89
C VAL A 207 -20.80 8.22 3.33
N SER A 208 -20.54 7.23 4.18
CA SER A 208 -20.01 7.48 5.54
C SER A 208 -18.58 8.00 5.53
N GLU A 209 -17.78 7.66 4.52
CA GLU A 209 -16.43 8.21 4.35
C GLU A 209 -16.42 9.50 3.53
N CYS A 210 -17.36 9.67 2.60
CA CYS A 210 -17.48 10.88 1.79
C CYS A 210 -18.93 11.07 1.33
N GLY A 211 -19.66 12.01 1.93
CA GLY A 211 -21.07 12.28 1.59
C GLY A 211 -21.33 12.54 0.10
N LEU A 212 -20.37 13.12 -0.61
CA LEU A 212 -20.45 13.37 -2.06
C LEU A 212 -20.39 12.11 -2.92
N ALA A 213 -20.02 10.94 -2.37
CA ALA A 213 -20.05 9.66 -3.06
C ALA A 213 -21.46 9.30 -3.57
N LEU A 214 -22.50 9.84 -2.90
CA LEU A 214 -23.91 9.69 -3.29
C LEU A 214 -24.17 10.05 -4.76
N ARG A 215 -23.41 10.97 -5.35
CA ARG A 215 -23.52 11.35 -6.77
C ARG A 215 -23.46 10.16 -7.73
N THR A 216 -22.70 9.13 -7.37
CA THR A 216 -22.43 7.98 -8.25
C THR A 216 -23.25 6.74 -7.93
N ALA A 217 -24.01 6.78 -6.84
CA ALA A 217 -24.96 5.73 -6.48
C ALA A 217 -26.11 5.64 -7.51
N SER A 218 -26.77 4.48 -7.53
CA SER A 218 -27.93 4.25 -8.38
C SER A 218 -29.07 5.24 -8.10
N GLU A 219 -29.97 5.43 -9.06
CA GLU A 219 -31.12 6.31 -8.88
C GLU A 219 -32.01 5.89 -7.72
N GLU A 220 -32.17 4.59 -7.51
CA GLU A 220 -32.94 4.03 -6.40
C GLU A 220 -32.33 4.43 -5.05
N LEU A 221 -31.00 4.34 -4.90
CA LEU A 221 -30.32 4.69 -3.65
C LEU A 221 -30.24 6.21 -3.43
N ARG A 222 -30.24 7.01 -4.50
CA ARG A 222 -30.40 8.47 -4.41
C ARG A 222 -31.84 8.88 -4.02
N ALA A 223 -32.79 7.96 -4.11
CA ALA A 223 -34.15 8.12 -3.60
C ALA A 223 -34.38 7.43 -2.23
N ASP A 224 -33.44 6.61 -1.76
CA ASP A 224 -33.50 6.01 -0.43
C ASP A 224 -33.20 7.08 0.63
N ARG A 225 -34.23 7.40 1.41
CA ARG A 225 -34.16 8.39 2.49
C ARG A 225 -33.03 8.09 3.49
N ALA A 226 -32.83 6.83 3.87
CA ALA A 226 -31.82 6.48 4.86
C ALA A 226 -30.39 6.70 4.32
N VAL A 227 -30.15 6.32 3.06
CA VAL A 227 -28.84 6.52 2.40
C VAL A 227 -28.54 8.01 2.23
N VAL A 228 -29.53 8.78 1.75
CA VAL A 228 -29.40 10.23 1.56
C VAL A 228 -29.18 10.95 2.89
N MET A 229 -29.89 10.58 3.94
CA MET A 229 -29.70 11.18 5.27
C MET A 229 -28.30 10.87 5.82
N ALA A 230 -27.76 9.66 5.60
CA ALA A 230 -26.39 9.34 5.98
C ALA A 230 -25.39 10.22 5.21
N ALA A 231 -25.55 10.37 3.90
CA ALA A 231 -24.69 11.21 3.08
C ALA A 231 -24.74 12.70 3.48
N ILE A 232 -25.93 13.23 3.80
CA ILE A 232 -26.13 14.60 4.26
C ILE A 232 -25.52 14.84 5.63
N THR A 233 -25.57 13.83 6.51
CA THR A 233 -24.94 13.91 7.84
C THR A 233 -23.44 14.12 7.72
N GLU A 234 -22.81 13.48 6.73
CA GLU A 234 -21.40 13.65 6.43
C GLU A 234 -21.12 14.99 5.69
N ASP A 235 -21.81 15.23 4.58
CA ASP A 235 -21.70 16.48 3.80
C ASP A 235 -23.08 17.00 3.37
N GLY A 236 -23.47 18.15 3.91
CA GLY A 236 -24.76 18.79 3.60
C GLY A 236 -24.98 19.06 2.10
N LEU A 237 -23.91 19.22 1.31
CA LEU A 237 -24.00 19.40 -0.14
C LEU A 237 -24.42 18.11 -0.88
N ALA A 238 -24.41 16.96 -0.22
CA ALA A 238 -24.92 15.70 -0.76
C ALA A 238 -26.40 15.80 -1.17
N LEU A 239 -27.16 16.75 -0.60
CA LEU A 239 -28.54 17.05 -0.99
C LEU A 239 -28.68 17.31 -2.50
N ASN A 240 -27.66 17.89 -3.15
CA ASN A 240 -27.64 18.13 -4.60
C ASN A 240 -27.88 16.86 -5.42
N PHE A 241 -27.43 15.71 -4.91
CA PHE A 241 -27.51 14.42 -5.60
C PHE A 241 -28.75 13.60 -5.23
N ALA A 242 -29.49 14.01 -4.20
CA ALA A 242 -30.72 13.35 -3.80
C ALA A 242 -31.82 13.48 -4.87
N SER A 243 -32.77 12.54 -4.85
CA SER A 243 -33.95 12.60 -5.70
C SER A 243 -34.74 13.90 -5.52
N GLY A 244 -35.50 14.30 -6.55
CA GLY A 244 -36.35 15.49 -6.47
C GLY A 244 -37.34 15.46 -5.30
N ALA A 245 -37.85 14.27 -4.95
CA ALA A 245 -38.75 14.09 -3.81
C ALA A 245 -38.06 14.43 -2.48
N LEU A 246 -36.83 13.95 -2.26
CA LEU A 246 -36.08 14.21 -1.03
C LEU A 246 -35.56 15.66 -0.96
N ARG A 247 -35.29 16.29 -2.10
CA ARG A 247 -35.00 17.74 -2.17
C ARG A 247 -36.21 18.63 -1.86
N GLY A 248 -37.42 18.08 -1.89
CA GLY A 248 -38.64 18.74 -1.43
C GLY A 248 -39.06 18.36 -0.01
N ASP A 249 -38.35 17.45 0.64
CA ASP A 249 -38.67 16.98 1.98
C ASP A 249 -38.17 17.97 3.02
N ARG A 250 -39.11 18.57 3.77
CA ARG A 250 -38.85 19.57 4.80
C ARG A 250 -37.78 19.10 5.80
N GLU A 251 -37.80 17.83 6.22
CA GLU A 251 -36.87 17.33 7.24
C GLU A 251 -35.47 17.08 6.67
N VAL A 252 -35.39 16.51 5.46
CA VAL A 252 -34.12 16.24 4.78
C VAL A 252 -33.38 17.54 4.47
N VAL A 253 -34.08 18.52 3.88
CA VAL A 253 -33.48 19.81 3.54
C VAL A 253 -33.10 20.57 4.81
N ARG A 254 -33.92 20.52 5.86
CA ARG A 254 -33.58 21.13 7.15
C ARG A 254 -32.27 20.56 7.71
N LEU A 255 -32.07 19.25 7.65
CA LEU A 255 -30.82 18.63 8.10
C LEU A 255 -29.63 19.11 7.24
N ALA A 256 -29.80 19.13 5.92
CA ALA A 256 -28.74 19.55 5.00
C ALA A 256 -28.31 21.00 5.21
N VAL A 257 -29.27 21.92 5.40
CA VAL A 257 -29.00 23.33 5.67
C VAL A 257 -28.32 23.52 7.01
N ARG A 258 -28.72 22.76 8.03
CA ARG A 258 -28.06 22.80 9.34
C ARG A 258 -26.60 22.36 9.26
N GLN A 259 -26.29 21.38 8.41
CA GLN A 259 -24.92 20.91 8.19
C GLN A 259 -24.12 21.89 7.32
N ASN A 260 -24.73 22.42 6.26
CA ASN A 260 -24.12 23.37 5.35
C ASN A 260 -25.20 24.30 4.76
N ASP A 261 -25.16 25.58 5.10
CA ASP A 261 -26.13 26.58 4.64
C ASP A 261 -26.24 26.67 3.11
N ALA A 262 -25.14 26.39 2.38
CA ALA A 262 -25.14 26.38 0.93
C ALA A 262 -26.01 25.24 0.33
N ALA A 263 -26.36 24.23 1.13
CA ALA A 263 -27.26 23.16 0.71
C ALA A 263 -28.67 23.67 0.36
N LEU A 264 -29.08 24.83 0.90
CA LEU A 264 -30.38 25.44 0.59
C LEU A 264 -30.56 25.70 -0.91
N ALA A 265 -29.47 25.96 -1.64
CA ALA A 265 -29.50 26.17 -3.09
C ALA A 265 -29.98 24.94 -3.87
N PHE A 266 -29.95 23.74 -3.25
CA PHE A 266 -30.38 22.49 -3.87
C PHE A 266 -31.78 22.05 -3.44
N ALA A 267 -32.43 22.78 -2.54
CA ALA A 267 -33.81 22.52 -2.18
C ALA A 267 -34.75 22.72 -3.38
N SER A 268 -35.88 22.00 -3.40
CA SER A 268 -36.86 22.18 -4.46
C SER A 268 -37.46 23.60 -4.43
N PRO A 269 -37.77 24.21 -5.59
CA PRO A 269 -38.38 25.55 -5.64
C PRO A 269 -39.67 25.65 -4.83
N ALA A 270 -40.51 24.61 -4.88
CA ALA A 270 -41.76 24.54 -4.13
C ALA A 270 -41.56 24.66 -2.62
N LEU A 271 -40.46 24.12 -2.09
CA LEU A 271 -40.11 24.22 -0.68
C LEU A 271 -39.49 25.59 -0.32
N LEU A 272 -38.81 26.24 -1.26
CA LEU A 272 -38.25 27.58 -1.08
C LEU A 272 -39.34 28.67 -1.07
N GLU A 273 -40.43 28.44 -1.81
CA GLU A 273 -41.61 29.33 -1.82
C GLU A 273 -42.49 29.17 -0.56
N ASP A 274 -42.24 28.15 0.26
CA ASP A 274 -42.98 27.88 1.48
C ASP A 274 -42.58 28.83 2.61
N PRO A 275 -43.46 29.74 3.06
CA PRO A 275 -43.14 30.74 4.08
C PRO A 275 -42.88 30.10 5.45
N GLU A 276 -43.49 28.95 5.76
CA GLU A 276 -43.23 28.25 7.01
C GLU A 276 -41.79 27.74 7.03
N PHE A 277 -41.35 27.14 5.93
CA PHE A 277 -40.00 26.60 5.80
C PHE A 277 -38.94 27.72 5.81
N ALA A 278 -39.18 28.82 5.10
CA ALA A 278 -38.30 29.99 5.12
C ALA A 278 -38.08 30.53 6.54
N SER A 279 -39.14 30.56 7.35
CA SER A 279 -39.05 30.99 8.76
C SER A 279 -38.21 30.04 9.61
N VAL A 280 -38.26 28.73 9.33
CA VAL A 280 -37.45 27.72 10.04
C VAL A 280 -35.97 27.86 9.68
N VAL A 281 -35.65 28.06 8.40
CA VAL A 281 -34.27 28.26 7.94
C VAL A 281 -33.68 29.55 8.50
N ALA A 282 -34.44 30.64 8.57
CA ALA A 282 -33.99 31.89 9.18
C ALA A 282 -33.58 31.69 10.66
N ARG A 283 -34.42 30.98 11.44
CA ARG A 283 -34.10 30.68 12.84
C ARG A 283 -32.85 29.81 12.99
N LEU A 284 -32.66 28.83 12.08
CA LEU A 284 -31.46 27.98 12.11
C LEU A 284 -30.17 28.77 11.91
N ARG A 285 -30.20 29.82 11.07
CA ARG A 285 -29.04 30.70 10.87
C ARG A 285 -28.77 31.58 12.09
N ASP A 286 -29.81 32.13 12.70
CA ASP A 286 -29.69 32.91 13.94
C ASP A 286 -29.10 32.06 15.09
N ASP A 287 -29.51 30.78 15.19
CA ASP A 287 -28.99 29.83 16.17
C ASP A 287 -27.51 29.48 15.91
N LEU A 288 -27.08 29.41 14.64
CA LEU A 288 -25.69 29.15 14.28
C LEU A 288 -24.79 30.36 14.62
N ASP A 289 -25.21 31.58 14.28
CA ASP A 289 -24.48 32.82 14.56
C ASP A 289 -24.34 33.09 16.09
N SER A 290 -25.38 32.78 16.86
CA SER A 290 -25.35 32.88 18.32
C SER A 290 -24.41 31.84 18.96
N SER A 291 -24.29 30.65 18.38
CA SER A 291 -23.35 29.62 18.85
C SER A 291 -21.88 30.02 18.59
N ILE A 292 -21.57 30.56 17.41
CA ILE A 292 -20.22 31.02 17.04
C ILE A 292 -19.77 32.19 17.93
N SER A 293 -20.67 33.17 18.17
CA SER A 293 -20.37 34.32 19.03
C SER A 293 -20.13 33.94 20.49
N SER A 294 -20.80 32.90 21.02
CA SER A 294 -20.55 32.38 22.37
C SER A 294 -19.21 31.66 22.52
N SER A 295 -18.78 30.93 21.48
CA SER A 295 -17.48 30.22 21.47
C SER A 295 -16.28 31.15 21.32
N ALA A 296 -16.42 32.27 20.61
CA ALA A 296 -15.36 33.27 20.45
C ALA A 296 -15.10 34.12 21.72
N SER A 297 -16.06 34.16 22.65
CA SER A 297 -15.91 34.85 23.95
C SER A 297 -15.26 34.00 25.06
N GLY A 298 -14.86 32.75 24.78
CA GLY A 298 -14.32 31.79 25.75
C GLY A 298 -12.80 31.58 25.73
N GLU A 299 -12.07 32.04 24.70
CA GLU A 299 -10.60 31.94 24.67
C GLU A 299 -9.94 33.15 25.35
N SER A 300 -10.01 33.20 26.69
CA SER A 300 -9.08 34.00 27.47
C SER A 300 -7.74 33.27 27.54
N LEU A 301 -6.74 33.84 26.86
CA LEU A 301 -5.30 33.57 26.98
C LEU A 301 -4.90 33.00 28.35
N VAL A 302 -4.62 31.70 28.41
CA VAL A 302 -3.73 31.14 29.43
C VAL A 302 -2.31 31.29 28.89
N THR A 303 -1.69 32.44 29.15
CA THR A 303 -0.24 32.60 29.03
C THR A 303 0.40 31.80 30.16
N CYS A 304 0.93 30.62 29.85
CA CYS A 304 1.86 29.93 30.71
C CYS A 304 3.24 30.58 30.56
N ASP A 305 3.52 31.59 31.38
CA ASP A 305 4.88 31.93 31.77
C ASP A 305 5.36 30.90 32.80
N GLY A 306 6.52 30.26 32.56
CA GLY A 306 7.08 29.33 33.54
C GLY A 306 8.34 28.58 33.12
N SER A 307 9.48 29.27 33.26
CA SER A 307 10.88 28.77 33.45
C SER A 307 11.60 28.10 32.29
#